data_AF-A0A1N6I9I4-F1
#
_entry.id   AF-A0A1N6I9I4-F1
#
_cell.length_a   1.000
_cell.length_b   1.000
_cell.length_c   1.000
_cell.angle_alpha   90.00
_cell.angle_beta   90.00
_cell.angle_gamma   90.00
#
_symmetry.space_group_name_H-M   'P 1'
#
loop_
_entity.id
_entity.type
_entity.pdbx_description
1 polymer ?
#
loop_
_entity_poly.entity_id
_entity_poly.type
_entity_poly.pdbx_seq_one_letter_code
_entity_poly.pdbx_strand_id
1 'polypeptide(L)'
;MEIYNPGSFCGKNILVTDTIKLSESECQSFFSQFNFLELVRKICSLSSNLFLSEKVEQFKDVPYTDRTLCEAVILAAKYARNEKLTTPTDDGLRLVLRIASGEEEKNLLKHSDALEMMTLVSYEQFRGSPMHMVSRAWCLFTDAWPSRNTIQPLTEIESIVGISYRSILFFAMAALKNGYLFPYENPSELSSFFGENLQEDSHLKFLDYFSSKKAEWINRTVPPAYISKPILNSEEIPVGKNRVVYFVPAVNYLYARVTTGIYHDLSNHYNNGAKRNLFREEFGYAFENYVGMLLDYYLTSFEISREIVYGKRQNKTVDFFLKKDNELVLVEVKQSGIFSNAKFLGDHRCASNNLKNSVGKAIEQIRVTKNLMANGLLELSAYKNCNVVHSLVVLYDHLYNANSICKDLLKSEYGKLDDVSIINISELESFLDLQNQNQDFIEILKNKAVNYPTYDFNELWAHAYKDRIDNKTFLKKYYKQVEPTKKR
;
A
#
# COMPACT_ATOMS: atom_id res chain seq x y z
N MET A 1 -27.42 -11.37 -22.79
CA MET A 1 -26.52 -10.43 -22.08
C MET A 1 -26.47 -10.96 -20.67
N GLU A 2 -25.55 -11.87 -20.40
CA GLU A 2 -25.42 -12.50 -19.08
C GLU A 2 -24.95 -11.44 -18.09
N ILE A 3 -25.66 -11.35 -16.98
CA ILE A 3 -25.41 -10.37 -15.93
C ILE A 3 -24.07 -10.72 -15.30
N TYR A 4 -23.14 -9.75 -15.36
CA TYR A 4 -21.88 -9.73 -14.65
C TYR A 4 -22.11 -10.04 -13.17
N ASN A 5 -21.72 -11.23 -12.72
CA ASN A 5 -21.68 -11.56 -11.31
C ASN A 5 -20.23 -11.35 -10.86
N PRO A 6 -19.89 -10.27 -10.13
CA PRO A 6 -18.59 -10.17 -9.50
C PRO A 6 -18.47 -11.35 -8.53
N GLY A 7 -17.73 -12.39 -8.94
CA GLY A 7 -17.38 -13.46 -8.02
C GLY A 7 -16.54 -12.86 -6.90
N SER A 8 -16.88 -13.14 -5.64
CA SER A 8 -16.02 -12.76 -4.53
C SER A 8 -15.04 -13.89 -4.22
N PHE A 9 -13.74 -13.70 -4.38
CA PHE A 9 -12.74 -14.57 -3.75
C PHE A 9 -12.27 -13.88 -2.48
N CYS A 10 -12.43 -14.55 -1.33
CA CYS A 10 -11.96 -13.99 -0.06
C CYS A 10 -12.58 -12.61 0.27
N GLY A 11 -13.89 -12.44 -0.01
CA GLY A 11 -14.58 -11.16 0.20
C GLY A 11 -14.25 -10.05 -0.80
N LYS A 12 -13.52 -10.35 -1.88
CA LYS A 12 -13.11 -9.37 -2.89
C LYS A 12 -13.57 -9.69 -4.30
N ASN A 13 -13.88 -8.64 -5.05
CA ASN A 13 -14.34 -8.75 -6.42
C ASN A 13 -13.23 -9.28 -7.35
N ILE A 14 -13.42 -10.48 -7.90
CA ILE A 14 -12.66 -10.94 -9.06
C ILE A 14 -13.24 -10.24 -10.27
N LEU A 15 -12.39 -9.46 -10.94
CA LEU A 15 -12.76 -8.76 -12.17
C LEU A 15 -12.56 -9.71 -13.35
N VAL A 16 -13.65 -10.35 -13.79
CA VAL A 16 -13.66 -11.08 -15.05
C VAL A 16 -14.26 -10.16 -16.10
N THR A 17 -13.55 -9.90 -17.20
CA THR A 17 -14.08 -9.10 -18.32
C THR A 17 -13.73 -9.77 -19.63
N ASP A 18 -14.56 -9.55 -20.66
CA ASP A 18 -14.22 -9.96 -22.02
C ASP A 18 -13.01 -9.15 -22.51
N THR A 19 -11.83 -9.76 -22.51
CA THR A 19 -10.59 -9.13 -22.99
C THR A 19 -10.49 -9.19 -24.51
N ILE A 20 -9.78 -8.21 -25.11
CA ILE A 20 -9.43 -8.24 -26.53
C ILE A 20 -7.93 -8.43 -26.65
N LYS A 21 -7.49 -9.50 -27.30
CA LYS A 21 -6.08 -9.79 -27.53
C LYS A 21 -5.75 -9.45 -28.99
N LEU A 22 -5.04 -8.36 -29.19
CA LEU A 22 -4.55 -7.94 -30.50
C LEU A 22 -3.07 -8.31 -30.68
N SER A 23 -2.64 -8.44 -31.94
CA SER A 23 -1.23 -8.38 -32.34
C SER A 23 -0.70 -6.95 -32.27
N GLU A 24 0.63 -6.79 -32.33
CA GLU A 24 1.27 -5.48 -32.30
C GLU A 24 0.84 -4.56 -33.45
N SER A 25 0.71 -5.09 -34.68
CA SER A 25 0.28 -4.31 -35.84
C SER A 25 -1.19 -3.89 -35.74
N GLU A 26 -2.05 -4.74 -35.18
CA GLU A 26 -3.45 -4.40 -34.90
C GLU A 26 -3.58 -3.34 -33.81
N CYS A 27 -2.80 -3.43 -32.73
CA CYS A 27 -2.71 -2.38 -31.72
C CYS A 27 -2.25 -1.06 -32.35
N GLN A 28 -1.19 -1.09 -33.17
CA GLN A 28 -0.70 0.11 -33.85
C GLN A 28 -1.78 0.74 -34.73
N SER A 29 -2.46 -0.07 -35.55
CA SER A 29 -3.54 0.38 -36.42
C SER A 29 -4.66 1.05 -35.59
N PHE A 30 -5.13 0.35 -34.54
CA PHE A 30 -6.22 0.83 -33.70
C PHE A 30 -5.87 2.10 -32.92
N PHE A 31 -4.71 2.18 -32.26
CA PHE A 31 -4.35 3.32 -31.42
C PHE A 31 -3.89 4.54 -32.25
N SER A 32 -3.35 4.35 -33.46
CA SER A 32 -2.87 5.44 -34.31
C SER A 32 -3.96 6.41 -34.78
N GLN A 33 -5.22 6.04 -34.62
CA GLN A 33 -6.36 6.90 -34.95
C GLN A 33 -6.62 7.99 -33.90
N PHE A 34 -6.13 7.82 -32.66
CA PHE A 34 -6.42 8.72 -31.54
C PHE A 34 -5.35 9.78 -31.36
N ASN A 35 -5.78 10.95 -30.88
CA ASN A 35 -4.88 11.93 -30.28
C ASN A 35 -4.34 11.38 -28.94
N PHE A 36 -3.02 11.34 -28.78
CA PHE A 36 -2.39 10.78 -27.56
C PHE A 36 -2.77 11.56 -26.29
N LEU A 37 -2.65 12.90 -26.29
CA LEU A 37 -2.98 13.72 -25.12
C LEU A 37 -4.44 13.58 -24.70
N GLU A 38 -5.36 13.58 -25.66
CA GLU A 38 -6.79 13.44 -25.38
C GLU A 38 -7.15 12.05 -24.85
N LEU A 39 -6.54 10.99 -25.42
CA LEU A 39 -6.75 9.63 -24.95
C LEU A 39 -6.23 9.45 -23.53
N VAL A 40 -5.00 9.87 -23.25
CA VAL A 40 -4.41 9.74 -21.90
C VAL A 40 -5.17 10.58 -20.89
N ARG A 41 -5.63 11.79 -21.26
CA ARG A 41 -6.49 12.62 -20.40
C ARG A 41 -7.77 11.89 -19.99
N LYS A 42 -8.45 11.23 -20.94
CA LYS A 42 -9.65 10.42 -20.62
C LYS A 42 -9.32 9.25 -19.71
N ILE A 43 -8.23 8.52 -19.96
CA ILE A 43 -7.80 7.41 -19.11
C ILE A 43 -7.53 7.91 -17.68
N CYS A 44 -6.82 9.03 -17.51
CA CYS A 44 -6.52 9.58 -16.18
C CYS A 44 -7.77 10.07 -15.43
N SER A 45 -8.80 10.55 -16.15
CA SER A 45 -10.08 10.89 -15.50
C SER A 45 -10.77 9.69 -14.87
N LEU A 46 -10.63 8.49 -15.45
CA LEU A 46 -11.12 7.24 -14.86
C LEU A 46 -10.35 6.90 -13.58
N SER A 47 -9.07 7.25 -13.51
CA SER A 47 -8.21 7.04 -12.34
C SER A 47 -8.71 7.80 -11.11
N SER A 48 -9.13 9.06 -11.27
CA SER A 48 -9.72 9.84 -10.18
C SER A 48 -11.01 9.19 -9.63
N ASN A 49 -11.88 8.69 -10.51
CA ASN A 49 -13.10 7.99 -10.09
C ASN A 49 -12.76 6.71 -9.32
N LEU A 50 -11.77 5.96 -9.84
CA LEU A 50 -11.29 4.72 -9.27
C LEU A 50 -10.69 4.87 -7.87
N PHE A 51 -10.00 5.98 -7.66
CA PHE A 51 -9.35 6.34 -6.40
C PHE A 51 -10.34 6.77 -5.32
N LEU A 52 -11.44 7.42 -5.72
CA LEU A 52 -12.49 7.88 -4.80
C LEU A 52 -13.55 6.81 -4.49
N SER A 53 -13.55 5.72 -5.25
CA SER A 53 -14.55 4.65 -5.09
C SER A 53 -14.10 3.57 -4.13
N GLU A 54 -15.00 3.18 -3.24
CA GLU A 54 -14.90 1.98 -2.41
C GLU A 54 -15.36 0.71 -3.15
N LYS A 55 -15.94 0.87 -4.35
CA LYS A 55 -16.48 -0.21 -5.17
C LYS A 55 -15.59 -0.47 -6.37
N VAL A 56 -15.86 -1.58 -7.03
CA VAL A 56 -15.32 -1.84 -8.36
C VAL A 56 -15.93 -0.83 -9.32
N GLU A 57 -15.09 0.01 -9.88
CA GLU A 57 -15.48 0.90 -10.95
C GLU A 57 -15.52 0.16 -12.29
N GLN A 58 -16.47 0.57 -13.12
CA GLN A 58 -16.65 0.06 -14.47
C GLN A 58 -16.87 1.23 -15.42
N PHE A 59 -16.29 1.14 -16.62
CA PHE A 59 -16.55 2.07 -17.69
C PHE A 59 -17.30 1.36 -18.82
N LYS A 60 -18.57 1.73 -19.00
CA LYS A 60 -19.47 1.19 -20.03
C LYS A 60 -19.69 -0.33 -20.00
N ASP A 61 -19.46 -0.99 -18.85
CA ASP A 61 -19.44 -2.46 -18.60
C ASP A 61 -18.05 -3.09 -18.43
N VAL A 62 -16.97 -2.34 -18.70
CA VAL A 62 -15.61 -2.85 -18.57
C VAL A 62 -15.07 -2.48 -17.19
N PRO A 63 -14.86 -3.44 -16.27
CA PRO A 63 -14.16 -3.17 -15.02
C PRO A 63 -12.71 -2.76 -15.30
N TYR A 64 -12.15 -1.88 -14.49
CA TYR A 64 -10.77 -1.44 -14.68
C TYR A 64 -10.03 -1.27 -13.35
N THR A 65 -8.73 -1.56 -13.37
CA THR A 65 -7.81 -1.43 -12.24
C THR A 65 -6.77 -0.34 -12.51
N ASP A 66 -5.98 0.04 -11.51
CA ASP A 66 -4.85 0.96 -11.69
C ASP A 66 -3.87 0.41 -12.76
N ARG A 67 -3.65 -0.90 -12.75
CA ARG A 67 -2.81 -1.59 -13.74
C ARG A 67 -3.40 -1.55 -15.14
N THR A 68 -4.69 -1.81 -15.30
CA THR A 68 -5.38 -1.70 -16.59
C THR A 68 -5.25 -0.28 -17.16
N LEU A 69 -5.38 0.75 -16.31
CA LEU A 69 -5.21 2.16 -16.75
C LEU A 69 -3.76 2.45 -17.15
N CYS A 70 -2.77 1.99 -16.37
CA CYS A 70 -1.36 2.12 -16.73
C CYS A 70 -1.03 1.42 -18.05
N GLU A 71 -1.53 0.21 -18.28
CA GLU A 71 -1.32 -0.52 -19.53
C GLU A 71 -1.99 0.18 -20.71
N ALA A 72 -3.19 0.75 -20.53
CA ALA A 72 -3.84 1.57 -21.54
C ALA A 72 -3.00 2.81 -21.91
N VAL A 73 -2.37 3.45 -20.93
CA VAL A 73 -1.45 4.57 -21.18
C VAL A 73 -0.17 4.13 -21.87
N ILE A 74 0.38 2.95 -21.54
CA ILE A 74 1.55 2.40 -22.23
C ILE A 74 1.23 2.14 -23.71
N LEU A 75 0.08 1.55 -24.02
CA LEU A 75 -0.36 1.31 -25.39
C LEU A 75 -0.60 2.63 -26.15
N ALA A 76 -1.25 3.60 -25.49
CA ALA A 76 -1.45 4.94 -26.05
C ALA A 76 -0.10 5.63 -26.32
N ALA A 77 0.83 5.56 -25.38
CA ALA A 77 2.18 6.07 -25.56
C ALA A 77 2.86 5.40 -26.76
N LYS A 78 2.81 4.07 -26.86
CA LYS A 78 3.50 3.37 -27.93
C LYS A 78 2.95 3.68 -29.33
N TYR A 79 1.63 3.87 -29.46
CA TYR A 79 0.97 3.82 -30.78
C TYR A 79 0.12 5.04 -31.17
N ALA A 80 -0.38 5.84 -30.22
CA ALA A 80 -1.18 7.03 -30.54
C ALA A 80 -0.31 8.21 -31.01
N ARG A 81 -0.91 9.18 -31.71
CA ARG A 81 -0.20 10.29 -32.36
C ARG A 81 -0.78 11.64 -31.94
N ASN A 82 0.07 12.66 -31.73
CA ASN A 82 -0.39 14.00 -31.32
C ASN A 82 -1.02 14.81 -32.46
N GLU A 83 -0.66 14.51 -33.71
CA GLU A 83 -1.15 15.23 -34.90
C GLU A 83 -2.62 14.91 -35.23
N LYS A 84 -3.19 13.87 -34.61
CA LYS A 84 -4.60 13.52 -34.83
C LYS A 84 -5.50 14.46 -34.05
N LEU A 85 -6.65 14.80 -34.63
CA LEU A 85 -7.69 15.59 -33.97
C LEU A 85 -8.78 14.71 -33.33
N THR A 86 -8.72 13.40 -33.53
CA THR A 86 -9.76 12.48 -33.06
C THR A 86 -9.63 12.27 -31.55
N THR A 87 -10.58 12.81 -30.81
CA THR A 87 -10.80 12.46 -29.41
C THR A 87 -11.51 11.09 -29.35
N PRO A 88 -11.08 10.16 -28.48
CA PRO A 88 -11.75 8.86 -28.36
C PRO A 88 -13.21 9.04 -27.93
N THR A 89 -14.13 8.36 -28.63
CA THR A 89 -15.51 8.20 -28.19
C THR A 89 -15.57 7.31 -26.94
N ASP A 90 -16.71 7.24 -26.27
CA ASP A 90 -16.88 6.31 -25.15
C ASP A 90 -16.66 4.86 -25.59
N ASP A 91 -17.18 4.46 -26.76
CA ASP A 91 -16.95 3.11 -27.29
C ASP A 91 -15.47 2.87 -27.63
N GLY A 92 -14.77 3.89 -28.13
CA GLY A 92 -13.33 3.84 -28.34
C GLY A 92 -12.57 3.62 -27.03
N LEU A 93 -12.91 4.36 -25.97
CA LEU A 93 -12.30 4.20 -24.65
C LEU A 93 -12.62 2.83 -24.03
N ARG A 94 -13.86 2.35 -24.18
CA ARG A 94 -14.27 1.00 -23.77
C ARG A 94 -13.40 -0.07 -24.44
N LEU A 95 -13.17 0.03 -25.75
CA LEU A 95 -12.29 -0.90 -26.48
C LEU A 95 -10.82 -0.79 -26.02
N VAL A 96 -10.32 0.42 -25.77
CA VAL A 96 -8.97 0.63 -25.21
C VAL A 96 -8.79 -0.14 -23.90
N LEU A 97 -9.76 -0.04 -22.98
CA LEU A 97 -9.70 -0.75 -21.69
C LEU A 97 -9.71 -2.27 -21.89
N ARG A 98 -10.55 -2.81 -22.78
CA ARG A 98 -10.59 -4.25 -23.06
C ARG A 98 -9.29 -4.79 -23.66
N ILE A 99 -8.64 -3.99 -24.51
CA ILE A 99 -7.33 -4.33 -25.08
C ILE A 99 -6.26 -4.30 -23.98
N ALA A 100 -6.26 -3.27 -23.14
CA ALA A 100 -5.32 -3.13 -22.02
C ALA A 100 -5.45 -4.29 -21.01
N SER A 101 -6.68 -4.69 -20.64
CA SER A 101 -6.91 -5.87 -19.80
C SER A 101 -6.41 -7.16 -20.45
N GLY A 102 -6.51 -7.29 -21.78
CA GLY A 102 -5.97 -8.44 -22.51
C GLY A 102 -4.44 -8.51 -22.48
N GLU A 103 -3.76 -7.36 -22.52
CA GLU A 103 -2.30 -7.29 -22.35
C GLU A 103 -1.86 -7.59 -20.91
N GLU A 104 -2.61 -7.12 -19.92
CA GLU A 104 -2.41 -7.46 -18.51
C GLU A 104 -2.52 -8.98 -18.28
N GLU A 105 -3.58 -9.60 -18.81
CA GLU A 105 -3.81 -11.04 -18.74
C GLU A 105 -2.66 -11.83 -19.40
N LYS A 106 -2.21 -11.42 -20.60
CA LYS A 106 -1.05 -12.02 -21.27
C LYS A 106 0.22 -11.97 -20.42
N ASN A 107 0.42 -10.89 -19.65
CA ASN A 107 1.58 -10.78 -18.76
C ASN A 107 1.45 -11.69 -17.54
N LEU A 108 0.27 -11.80 -16.93
CA LEU A 108 0.01 -12.69 -15.80
C LEU A 108 0.17 -14.17 -16.19
N LEU A 109 -0.29 -14.56 -17.37
CA LEU A 109 -0.20 -15.94 -17.87
C LEU A 109 1.23 -16.39 -18.25
N LYS A 110 2.24 -15.51 -18.15
CA LYS A 110 3.66 -15.92 -18.27
C LYS A 110 4.15 -16.71 -17.07
N HIS A 111 3.47 -16.58 -15.94
CA HIS A 111 3.73 -17.37 -14.74
C HIS A 111 3.06 -18.74 -14.89
N SER A 112 3.73 -19.82 -14.50
CA SER A 112 3.16 -21.17 -14.54
C SER A 112 2.65 -21.64 -13.18
N ASP A 113 3.05 -20.96 -12.10
CA ASP A 113 2.73 -21.31 -10.72
C ASP A 113 1.58 -20.43 -10.21
N ALA A 114 0.55 -21.07 -9.65
CA ALA A 114 -0.66 -20.41 -9.17
C ALA A 114 -0.37 -19.47 -7.98
N LEU A 115 0.61 -19.80 -7.13
CA LEU A 115 0.99 -18.98 -5.99
C LEU A 115 1.75 -17.72 -6.43
N GLU A 116 2.53 -17.80 -7.52
CA GLU A 116 3.15 -16.62 -8.15
C GLU A 116 2.08 -15.65 -8.69
N MET A 117 1.11 -16.19 -9.45
CA MET A 117 -0.03 -15.40 -9.95
C MET A 117 -0.82 -14.79 -8.79
N MET A 118 -1.12 -15.59 -7.76
CA MET A 118 -1.84 -15.11 -6.58
C MET A 118 -1.04 -14.05 -5.83
N THR A 119 0.29 -14.16 -5.72
CA THR A 119 1.13 -13.14 -5.07
C THR A 119 1.06 -11.82 -5.84
N LEU A 120 1.18 -11.87 -7.17
CA LEU A 120 1.08 -10.71 -8.06
C LEU A 120 -0.29 -10.04 -7.97
N VAL A 121 -1.36 -10.82 -8.07
CA VAL A 121 -2.73 -10.30 -8.04
C VAL A 121 -3.08 -9.80 -6.63
N SER A 122 -2.67 -10.51 -5.58
CA SER A 122 -2.99 -10.17 -4.19
C SER A 122 -2.52 -8.76 -3.85
N TYR A 123 -1.31 -8.37 -4.26
CA TYR A 123 -0.76 -7.03 -3.98
C TYR A 123 -1.61 -5.89 -4.57
N GLU A 124 -2.20 -6.11 -5.75
CA GLU A 124 -2.97 -5.10 -6.51
C GLU A 124 -4.45 -4.99 -6.08
N GLN A 125 -4.93 -5.92 -5.23
CA GLN A 125 -6.35 -6.13 -5.00
C GLN A 125 -7.03 -5.16 -4.03
N PHE A 126 -6.31 -4.25 -3.37
CA PHE A 126 -6.92 -3.35 -2.40
C PHE A 126 -6.35 -1.95 -2.47
N ARG A 127 -7.29 -1.02 -2.36
CA ARG A 127 -7.07 0.40 -2.23
C ARG A 127 -7.41 0.76 -0.80
N GLY A 128 -6.43 1.25 -0.07
CA GLY A 128 -6.71 1.92 1.20
C GLY A 128 -7.28 3.31 0.93
N SER A 129 -8.01 3.87 1.89
CA SER A 129 -8.29 5.31 1.86
C SER A 129 -6.96 6.06 1.76
N PRO A 130 -6.78 6.89 0.73
CA PRO A 130 -5.52 7.57 0.47
C PRO A 130 -5.12 8.51 1.60
N MET A 131 -6.12 9.12 2.23
CA MET A 131 -5.93 9.93 3.44
C MET A 131 -5.37 9.12 4.59
N HIS A 132 -5.77 7.86 4.73
CA HIS A 132 -5.25 6.98 5.78
C HIS A 132 -3.77 6.67 5.51
N MET A 133 -3.39 6.42 4.25
CA MET A 133 -2.00 6.16 3.86
C MET A 133 -1.10 7.38 4.11
N VAL A 134 -1.51 8.56 3.65
CA VAL A 134 -0.75 9.81 3.82
C VAL A 134 -0.58 10.14 5.30
N SER A 135 -1.65 10.01 6.08
CA SER A 135 -1.66 10.35 7.50
C SER A 135 -0.82 9.38 8.33
N ARG A 136 -0.85 8.09 7.99
CA ARG A 136 0.03 7.09 8.59
C ARG A 136 1.48 7.39 8.29
N ALA A 137 1.82 7.66 7.03
CA ALA A 137 3.19 7.97 6.63
C ALA A 137 3.70 9.25 7.33
N TRP A 138 2.86 10.28 7.41
CA TRP A 138 3.15 11.49 8.18
C TRP A 138 3.43 11.18 9.65
N CYS A 139 2.53 10.46 10.32
CA CYS A 139 2.70 10.05 11.72
C CYS A 139 4.00 9.25 11.94
N LEU A 140 4.35 8.35 11.02
CA LEU A 140 5.56 7.52 11.11
C LEU A 140 6.85 8.35 11.08
N PHE A 141 6.91 9.35 10.21
CA PHE A 141 8.09 10.20 10.05
C PHE A 141 8.11 11.42 10.99
N THR A 142 7.06 11.62 11.78
CA THR A 142 6.96 12.72 12.76
C THR A 142 6.86 12.15 14.18
N ASP A 143 5.65 11.80 14.60
CA ASP A 143 5.34 11.49 16.01
C ASP A 143 5.85 10.13 16.46
N ALA A 144 5.83 9.12 15.59
CA ALA A 144 6.25 7.77 15.94
C ALA A 144 7.77 7.58 15.88
N TRP A 145 8.49 8.49 15.21
CA TRP A 145 9.94 8.40 15.05
C TRP A 145 10.65 8.65 16.38
N PRO A 146 11.33 7.65 16.97
CA PRO A 146 11.97 7.80 18.27
C PRO A 146 13.03 8.91 18.28
N SER A 147 13.05 9.75 19.31
CA SER A 147 14.08 10.79 19.49
C SER A 147 15.50 10.23 19.67
N ARG A 148 15.64 8.96 20.05
CA ARG A 148 16.92 8.25 20.15
C ARG A 148 17.49 7.82 18.80
N ASN A 149 16.71 7.89 17.73
CA ASN A 149 17.17 7.55 16.39
C ASN A 149 18.12 8.63 15.87
N THR A 150 19.10 8.21 15.09
CA THR A 150 20.12 9.11 14.54
C THR A 150 19.67 9.78 13.26
N ILE A 151 18.84 9.10 12.47
CA ILE A 151 18.34 9.62 11.21
C ILE A 151 17.17 10.56 11.48
N GLN A 152 17.17 11.72 10.80
CA GLN A 152 16.08 12.69 10.80
C GLN A 152 15.30 12.53 9.48
N PRO A 153 14.24 11.69 9.43
CA PRO A 153 13.66 11.25 8.17
C PRO A 153 13.15 12.40 7.31
N LEU A 154 12.56 13.43 7.91
CA LEU A 154 12.07 14.60 7.16
C LEU A 154 13.19 15.36 6.45
N THR A 155 14.33 15.52 7.12
CA THR A 155 15.53 16.17 6.55
C THR A 155 16.13 15.31 5.44
N GLU A 156 16.18 13.99 5.62
CA GLU A 156 16.68 13.08 4.57
C GLU A 156 15.76 13.06 3.35
N ILE A 157 14.44 13.09 3.54
CA ILE A 157 13.47 13.20 2.44
C ILE A 157 13.70 14.50 1.67
N GLU A 158 13.86 15.62 2.38
CA GLU A 158 14.13 16.91 1.74
C GLU A 158 15.47 16.92 1.00
N SER A 159 16.50 16.26 1.54
CA SER A 159 17.80 16.09 0.88
C SER A 159 17.68 15.28 -0.42
N ILE A 160 16.90 14.20 -0.42
CA ILE A 160 16.75 13.30 -1.57
C ILE A 160 15.87 13.92 -2.67
N VAL A 161 14.76 14.55 -2.30
CA VAL A 161 13.75 15.05 -3.25
C VAL A 161 13.97 16.53 -3.59
N GLY A 162 14.65 17.27 -2.72
CA GLY A 162 14.91 18.71 -2.86
C GLY A 162 13.77 19.61 -2.37
N ILE A 163 12.74 19.05 -1.73
CA ILE A 163 11.59 19.75 -1.14
C ILE A 163 11.11 19.04 0.13
N SER A 164 10.44 19.78 1.02
CA SER A 164 9.92 19.21 2.26
C SER A 164 8.93 18.06 2.01
N TYR A 165 8.88 17.09 2.93
CA TYR A 165 7.94 15.97 2.81
C TYR A 165 6.48 16.44 2.76
N ARG A 166 6.17 17.50 3.51
CA ARG A 166 4.82 18.08 3.53
C ARG A 166 4.43 18.68 2.17
N SER A 167 5.35 19.36 1.49
CA SER A 167 5.16 19.82 0.11
C SER A 167 4.95 18.65 -0.88
N ILE A 168 5.66 17.53 -0.72
CA ILE A 168 5.45 16.31 -1.53
C ILE A 168 4.01 15.81 -1.39
N LEU A 169 3.53 15.67 -0.14
CA LEU A 169 2.17 15.20 0.14
C LEU A 169 1.13 16.15 -0.46
N PHE A 170 1.36 17.47 -0.37
CA PHE A 170 0.47 18.46 -0.96
C PHE A 170 0.37 18.36 -2.48
N PHE A 171 1.48 18.25 -3.20
CA PHE A 171 1.43 18.11 -4.65
C PHE A 171 0.75 16.80 -5.08
N ALA A 172 0.93 15.71 -4.32
CA ALA A 172 0.19 14.47 -4.55
C ALA A 172 -1.33 14.62 -4.34
N MET A 173 -1.76 15.40 -3.34
CA MET A 173 -3.19 15.73 -3.14
C MET A 173 -3.75 16.65 -4.22
N ALA A 174 -2.98 17.61 -4.69
CA ALA A 174 -3.41 18.47 -5.78
C ALA A 174 -3.62 17.70 -7.10
N ALA A 175 -2.92 16.58 -7.29
CA ALA A 175 -3.04 15.71 -8.46
C ALA A 175 -4.40 14.99 -8.60
N LEU A 176 -5.17 14.88 -7.50
CA LEU A 176 -6.44 14.14 -7.47
C LEU A 176 -7.50 14.68 -8.40
N LYS A 177 -7.54 16.01 -8.59
CA LYS A 177 -8.72 16.68 -9.14
C LYS A 177 -8.97 16.35 -10.61
N ASN A 178 -7.89 16.19 -11.40
CA ASN A 178 -7.99 16.11 -12.85
C ASN A 178 -7.28 14.89 -13.46
N GLY A 179 -6.48 14.14 -12.68
CA GLY A 179 -5.61 13.07 -13.21
C GLY A 179 -4.49 13.57 -14.13
N TYR A 180 -4.35 14.89 -14.29
CA TYR A 180 -3.24 15.54 -15.00
C TYR A 180 -2.91 16.88 -14.34
N LEU A 181 -1.68 17.33 -14.58
CA LEU A 181 -1.06 18.46 -13.92
C LEU A 181 -0.31 19.32 -14.94
N PHE A 182 -0.34 20.63 -14.70
CA PHE A 182 0.63 21.57 -15.27
C PHE A 182 1.50 22.09 -14.13
N PRO A 183 2.77 22.46 -14.39
CA PRO A 183 3.57 23.23 -13.44
C PRO A 183 2.78 24.45 -12.95
N TYR A 184 2.84 24.72 -11.64
CA TYR A 184 2.09 25.84 -11.07
C TYR A 184 2.90 27.10 -11.28
N GLU A 185 2.42 28.02 -12.12
CA GLU A 185 3.07 29.31 -12.34
C GLU A 185 3.02 30.20 -11.08
N ASN A 186 1.95 30.09 -10.31
CA ASN A 186 1.80 30.80 -9.04
C ASN A 186 1.01 29.96 -8.04
N PRO A 187 1.67 29.08 -7.27
CA PRO A 187 1.01 28.27 -6.25
C PRO A 187 0.65 29.08 -5.00
N SER A 188 0.54 30.42 -5.05
CA SER A 188 0.17 31.25 -3.88
C SER A 188 -1.22 30.92 -3.33
N GLU A 189 -2.18 30.60 -4.19
CA GLU A 189 -3.51 30.13 -3.75
C GLU A 189 -3.40 28.84 -2.93
N LEU A 190 -2.61 27.87 -3.43
CA LEU A 190 -2.31 26.63 -2.71
C LEU A 190 -1.55 26.92 -1.42
N SER A 191 -0.54 27.79 -1.47
CA SER A 191 0.27 28.19 -0.32
C SER A 191 -0.60 28.71 0.82
N SER A 192 -1.57 29.57 0.49
CA SER A 192 -2.52 30.14 1.44
C SER A 192 -3.50 29.13 2.03
N PHE A 193 -3.84 28.10 1.24
CA PHE A 193 -4.79 27.05 1.59
C PHE A 193 -4.16 25.98 2.50
N PHE A 194 -2.86 25.72 2.31
CA PHE A 194 -2.10 24.69 3.03
C PHE A 194 -1.18 25.23 4.14
N GLY A 195 -0.96 26.55 4.18
CA GLY A 195 -0.06 27.17 5.15
C GLY A 195 1.40 26.78 4.91
N GLU A 196 1.80 26.60 3.66
CA GLU A 196 3.20 26.41 3.26
C GLU A 196 3.59 27.37 2.16
N ASN A 197 4.87 27.75 2.14
CA ASN A 197 5.40 28.59 1.08
C ASN A 197 5.73 27.73 -0.14
N LEU A 198 4.71 27.36 -0.92
CA LEU A 198 4.90 26.61 -2.16
C LEU A 198 5.44 27.57 -3.24
N GLN A 199 6.46 27.13 -3.96
CA GLN A 199 7.07 27.86 -5.07
C GLN A 199 6.97 27.03 -6.35
N GLU A 200 7.04 27.67 -7.53
CA GLU A 200 7.07 26.96 -8.83
C GLU A 200 8.22 25.94 -8.86
N ASP A 201 9.41 26.33 -8.41
CA ASP A 201 10.59 25.46 -8.29
C ASP A 201 10.31 24.20 -7.45
N SER A 202 9.55 24.33 -6.36
CA SER A 202 9.17 23.19 -5.53
C SER A 202 8.30 22.18 -6.30
N HIS A 203 7.35 22.67 -7.11
CA HIS A 203 6.53 21.77 -7.92
C HIS A 203 7.34 21.13 -9.06
N LEU A 204 8.28 21.86 -9.66
CA LEU A 204 9.16 21.30 -10.68
C LEU A 204 10.05 20.18 -10.13
N LYS A 205 10.61 20.35 -8.92
CA LYS A 205 11.34 19.28 -8.22
C LYS A 205 10.48 18.07 -7.91
N PHE A 206 9.23 18.28 -7.48
CA PHE A 206 8.26 17.19 -7.32
C PHE A 206 8.03 16.44 -8.65
N LEU A 207 7.75 17.17 -9.73
CA LEU A 207 7.50 16.56 -11.03
C LEU A 207 8.74 15.82 -11.54
N ASP A 208 9.94 16.37 -11.42
CA ASP A 208 11.19 15.71 -11.79
C ASP A 208 11.41 14.41 -10.99
N TYR A 209 11.15 14.46 -9.68
CA TYR A 209 11.34 13.31 -8.81
C TYR A 209 10.29 12.20 -9.00
N PHE A 210 9.04 12.52 -9.33
CA PHE A 210 7.97 11.52 -9.44
C PHE A 210 7.54 11.23 -10.87
N SER A 211 8.09 11.91 -11.88
CA SER A 211 7.79 11.66 -13.28
C SER A 211 8.91 10.97 -14.05
N SER A 212 8.52 10.32 -15.14
CA SER A 212 9.43 9.80 -16.15
C SER A 212 8.88 10.06 -17.54
N LYS A 213 9.78 9.98 -18.52
CA LYS A 213 9.45 10.21 -19.93
C LYS A 213 8.67 9.05 -20.53
N LYS A 214 8.02 9.34 -21.65
CA LYS A 214 7.25 8.37 -22.42
C LYS A 214 8.05 7.11 -22.79
N ALA A 215 9.31 7.29 -23.20
CA ALA A 215 10.19 6.15 -23.56
C ALA A 215 10.43 5.19 -22.38
N GLU A 216 10.57 5.72 -21.16
CA GLU A 216 10.78 4.90 -19.95
C GLU A 216 9.53 4.11 -19.57
N TRP A 217 8.33 4.67 -19.78
CA TRP A 217 7.08 3.95 -19.57
C TRP A 217 6.89 2.79 -20.54
N ILE A 218 7.32 2.95 -21.79
CA ILE A 218 7.22 1.91 -22.81
C ILE A 218 8.23 0.79 -22.55
N ASN A 219 9.40 1.13 -22.03
CA ASN A 219 10.43 0.18 -21.65
C ASN A 219 10.00 -0.54 -20.36
N ARG A 220 9.44 -1.75 -20.49
CA ARG A 220 8.91 -2.57 -19.37
C ARG A 220 10.01 -3.00 -18.37
N THR A 221 10.53 -2.07 -17.57
CA THR A 221 11.51 -2.32 -16.49
C THR A 221 10.88 -3.09 -15.32
N VAL A 222 11.72 -3.61 -14.43
CA VAL A 222 11.29 -4.22 -13.17
C VAL A 222 11.94 -3.45 -12.00
N PRO A 223 11.14 -2.84 -11.11
CA PRO A 223 9.69 -2.65 -11.23
C PRO A 223 9.32 -1.76 -12.44
N PRO A 224 8.06 -1.79 -12.90
CA PRO A 224 7.59 -0.92 -13.97
C PRO A 224 7.78 0.55 -13.63
N ALA A 225 8.08 1.38 -14.64
CA ALA A 225 8.31 2.82 -14.44
C ALA A 225 7.14 3.52 -13.72
N TYR A 226 5.89 3.12 -13.99
CA TYR A 226 4.71 3.70 -13.32
C TYR A 226 4.59 3.39 -11.82
N ILE A 227 5.42 2.50 -11.28
CA ILE A 227 5.53 2.25 -9.84
C ILE A 227 6.56 3.19 -9.22
N SER A 228 7.73 3.35 -9.84
CA SER A 228 8.83 4.17 -9.31
C SER A 228 8.68 5.67 -9.65
N LYS A 229 8.04 5.97 -10.77
CA LYS A 229 7.79 7.29 -11.36
C LYS A 229 6.34 7.33 -11.91
N PRO A 230 5.33 7.39 -11.02
CA PRO A 230 3.91 7.23 -11.36
C PRO A 230 3.32 8.38 -12.19
N ILE A 231 4.08 9.44 -12.43
CA ILE A 231 3.68 10.57 -13.27
C ILE A 231 4.30 10.40 -14.66
N LEU A 232 3.49 10.45 -15.70
CA LEU A 232 3.97 10.47 -17.08
C LEU A 232 4.22 11.91 -17.52
N ASN A 233 5.47 12.26 -17.80
CA ASN A 233 5.79 13.48 -18.53
C ASN A 233 5.43 13.25 -20.01
N SER A 234 4.46 14.01 -20.53
CA SER A 234 4.04 13.87 -21.92
C SER A 234 5.10 14.30 -22.92
N GLU A 235 6.05 15.15 -22.50
CA GLU A 235 7.00 15.87 -23.36
C GLU A 235 6.34 16.81 -24.38
N GLU A 236 5.04 17.09 -24.22
CA GLU A 236 4.21 17.80 -25.18
C GLU A 236 3.54 19.01 -24.53
N ILE A 237 3.45 20.11 -25.27
CA ILE A 237 2.77 21.34 -24.85
C ILE A 237 1.38 21.37 -25.52
N PRO A 238 0.28 21.22 -24.75
CA PRO A 238 -1.06 21.29 -25.33
C PRO A 238 -1.34 22.65 -25.99
N VAL A 239 -2.21 22.66 -27.01
CA VAL A 239 -2.61 23.90 -27.70
C VAL A 239 -3.19 24.90 -26.70
N GLY A 240 -2.71 26.14 -26.75
CA GLY A 240 -3.13 27.21 -25.83
C GLY A 240 -2.48 27.14 -24.44
N LYS A 241 -1.49 26.27 -24.25
CA LYS A 241 -0.63 26.22 -23.06
C LYS A 241 0.80 26.59 -23.42
N ASN A 242 1.59 26.91 -22.39
CA ASN A 242 2.99 27.34 -22.46
C ASN A 242 3.93 26.37 -21.72
N ARG A 243 3.40 25.28 -21.18
CA ARG A 243 4.12 24.26 -20.40
C ARG A 243 3.71 22.87 -20.83
N VAL A 244 4.61 21.91 -20.60
CA VAL A 244 4.32 20.49 -20.81
C VAL A 244 3.25 20.01 -19.83
N VAL A 245 2.42 19.06 -20.28
CA VAL A 245 1.43 18.40 -19.41
C VAL A 245 1.99 17.12 -18.80
N TYR A 246 1.65 16.87 -17.54
CA TYR A 246 1.97 15.65 -16.82
C TYR A 246 0.69 14.88 -16.52
N PHE A 247 0.72 13.56 -16.67
CA PHE A 247 -0.42 12.69 -16.45
C PHE A 247 -0.20 11.78 -15.25
N VAL A 248 -1.27 11.46 -14.52
CA VAL A 248 -1.27 10.53 -13.38
C VAL A 248 -2.24 9.39 -13.71
N PRO A 249 -1.79 8.35 -14.45
CA PRO A 249 -2.66 7.28 -14.93
C PRO A 249 -3.28 6.44 -13.81
N ALA A 250 -2.56 6.32 -12.69
CA ALA A 250 -2.96 5.56 -11.51
C ALA A 250 -2.67 6.40 -10.27
N VAL A 251 -3.69 7.11 -9.78
CA VAL A 251 -3.56 7.98 -8.60
C VAL A 251 -3.12 7.19 -7.37
N ASN A 252 -3.57 5.93 -7.21
CA ASN A 252 -3.12 5.06 -6.13
C ASN A 252 -1.60 4.83 -6.14
N TYR A 253 -0.99 4.70 -7.32
CA TYR A 253 0.46 4.52 -7.42
C TYR A 253 1.22 5.80 -7.06
N LEU A 254 0.68 6.99 -7.37
CA LEU A 254 1.25 8.24 -6.86
C LEU A 254 1.23 8.29 -5.33
N TYR A 255 0.12 7.89 -4.71
CA TYR A 255 -0.01 7.88 -3.26
C TYR A 255 0.88 6.83 -2.59
N ALA A 256 0.93 5.62 -3.14
CA ALA A 256 1.85 4.59 -2.70
C ALA A 256 3.30 5.07 -2.82
N ARG A 257 3.64 5.79 -3.89
CA ARG A 257 4.99 6.31 -4.15
C ARG A 257 5.41 7.40 -3.17
N VAL A 258 4.52 8.32 -2.79
CA VAL A 258 4.82 9.39 -1.81
C VAL A 258 4.68 8.94 -0.35
N THR A 259 4.21 7.71 -0.11
CA THR A 259 4.10 7.12 1.23
C THR A 259 5.12 5.98 1.38
N THR A 260 4.73 4.74 1.08
CA THR A 260 5.59 3.56 1.16
C THR A 260 6.81 3.65 0.23
N GLY A 261 6.69 4.32 -0.92
CA GLY A 261 7.82 4.53 -1.83
C GLY A 261 8.95 5.37 -1.23
N ILE A 262 8.64 6.38 -0.41
CA ILE A 262 9.65 7.19 0.29
C ILE A 262 10.44 6.35 1.29
N TYR A 263 9.78 5.42 2.00
CA TYR A 263 10.48 4.44 2.84
C TYR A 263 11.48 3.62 2.02
N HIS A 264 11.11 3.19 0.81
CA HIS A 264 12.02 2.42 -0.05
C HIS A 264 13.20 3.26 -0.56
N ASP A 265 12.99 4.54 -0.87
CA ASP A 265 14.08 5.43 -1.28
C ASP A 265 15.09 5.63 -0.16
N LEU A 266 14.61 5.92 1.06
CA LEU A 266 15.46 6.07 2.24
C LEU A 266 16.18 4.74 2.55
N SER A 267 15.46 3.62 2.52
CA SER A 267 16.07 2.30 2.68
C SER A 267 17.19 2.07 1.66
N ASN A 268 16.99 2.42 0.39
CA ASN A 268 18.01 2.27 -0.66
C ASN A 268 19.17 3.25 -0.46
N HIS A 269 18.90 4.48 -0.06
CA HIS A 269 19.92 5.50 0.23
C HIS A 269 20.92 5.04 1.31
N TYR A 270 20.44 4.36 2.35
CA TYR A 270 21.28 3.80 3.41
C TYR A 270 21.78 2.37 3.11
N ASN A 271 21.46 1.81 1.94
CA ASN A 271 21.89 0.48 1.53
C ASN A 271 23.28 0.51 0.84
N ASN A 272 24.33 0.83 1.60
CA ASN A 272 25.70 0.93 1.09
C ASN A 272 26.42 -0.43 0.90
N GLY A 273 25.67 -1.51 0.61
CA GLY A 273 26.23 -2.87 0.53
C GLY A 273 26.71 -3.46 1.87
N ALA A 274 26.46 -2.76 2.97
CA ALA A 274 26.78 -3.22 4.31
C ALA A 274 25.77 -4.30 4.78
N LYS A 275 26.20 -5.16 5.72
CA LYS A 275 25.33 -6.19 6.32
C LYS A 275 24.12 -5.61 7.07
N ARG A 276 24.15 -4.33 7.43
CA ARG A 276 23.12 -3.65 8.22
C ARG A 276 22.68 -2.38 7.49
N ASN A 277 21.37 -2.15 7.48
CA ASN A 277 20.75 -0.96 6.91
C ASN A 277 20.18 -0.13 8.07
N LEU A 278 20.88 0.94 8.44
CA LEU A 278 20.55 1.75 9.63
C LEU A 278 19.15 2.34 9.54
N PHE A 279 18.75 2.86 8.37
CA PHE A 279 17.40 3.39 8.18
C PHE A 279 16.33 2.33 8.43
N ARG A 280 16.51 1.13 7.88
CA ARG A 280 15.56 0.04 8.14
C ARG A 280 15.48 -0.28 9.63
N GLU A 281 16.60 -0.39 10.33
CA GLU A 281 16.58 -0.66 11.77
C GLU A 281 15.82 0.43 12.55
N GLU A 282 16.12 1.70 12.28
CA GLU A 282 15.48 2.84 12.92
C GLU A 282 13.98 2.97 12.58
N PHE A 283 13.61 2.71 11.33
CA PHE A 283 12.22 2.63 10.90
C PHE A 283 11.47 1.50 11.61
N GLY A 284 12.15 0.40 11.96
CA GLY A 284 11.59 -0.67 12.78
C GLY A 284 11.07 -0.19 14.11
N TYR A 285 11.89 0.56 14.83
CA TYR A 285 11.49 1.16 16.10
C TYR A 285 10.39 2.20 15.92
N ALA A 286 10.41 2.97 14.83
CA ALA A 286 9.33 3.91 14.54
C ALA A 286 8.01 3.20 14.25
N PHE A 287 8.04 2.09 13.51
CA PHE A 287 6.86 1.30 13.22
C PHE A 287 6.33 0.56 14.46
N GLU A 288 7.20 -0.01 15.29
CA GLU A 288 6.84 -0.57 16.60
C GLU A 288 6.18 0.49 17.49
N ASN A 289 6.77 1.69 17.60
CA ASN A 289 6.17 2.81 18.33
C ASN A 289 4.80 3.20 17.78
N TYR A 290 4.64 3.25 16.46
CA TYR A 290 3.36 3.55 15.83
C TYR A 290 2.28 2.52 16.22
N VAL A 291 2.62 1.23 16.20
CA VAL A 291 1.73 0.17 16.69
C VAL A 291 1.40 0.38 18.16
N GLY A 292 2.39 0.68 19.00
CA GLY A 292 2.17 1.02 20.41
C GLY A 292 1.20 2.18 20.61
N MET A 293 1.35 3.28 19.85
CA MET A 293 0.44 4.43 19.88
C MET A 293 -1.01 4.06 19.51
N LEU A 294 -1.20 3.16 18.55
CA LEU A 294 -2.53 2.66 18.18
C LEU A 294 -3.13 1.83 19.32
N LEU A 295 -2.35 0.92 19.89
CA LEU A 295 -2.79 0.06 20.99
C LEU A 295 -3.18 0.90 22.20
N ASP A 296 -2.33 1.85 22.61
CA ASP A 296 -2.60 2.75 23.73
C ASP A 296 -3.86 3.60 23.50
N TYR A 297 -4.11 4.03 22.25
CA TYR A 297 -5.27 4.85 21.90
C TYR A 297 -6.59 4.06 21.94
N TYR A 298 -6.61 2.84 21.40
CA TYR A 298 -7.86 2.08 21.24
C TYR A 298 -8.16 1.09 22.37
N LEU A 299 -7.14 0.55 23.05
CA LEU A 299 -7.26 -0.53 24.02
C LEU A 299 -7.15 0.00 25.46
N THR A 300 -7.93 1.02 25.80
CA THR A 300 -7.85 1.68 27.12
C THR A 300 -8.21 0.78 28.31
N SER A 301 -8.88 -0.35 28.06
CA SER A 301 -9.20 -1.36 29.08
C SER A 301 -8.15 -2.48 29.21
N PHE A 302 -7.05 -2.42 28.44
CA PHE A 302 -6.01 -3.44 28.43
C PHE A 302 -4.80 -2.98 29.25
N GLU A 303 -4.14 -3.93 29.91
CA GLU A 303 -2.78 -3.77 30.38
C GLU A 303 -1.83 -4.05 29.20
N ILE A 304 -1.21 -2.99 28.67
CA ILE A 304 -0.27 -3.08 27.55
C ILE A 304 1.14 -2.99 28.11
N SER A 305 1.93 -4.06 27.94
CA SER A 305 3.38 -4.03 28.23
C SER A 305 4.19 -4.16 26.96
N ARG A 306 5.29 -3.40 26.90
CA ARG A 306 6.27 -3.47 25.81
C ARG A 306 7.25 -4.63 26.00
N GLU A 307 8.10 -4.84 24.99
CA GLU A 307 9.17 -5.82 24.94
C GLU A 307 9.96 -5.91 26.27
N ILE A 308 10.06 -7.13 26.80
CA ILE A 308 10.77 -7.42 28.04
C ILE A 308 12.15 -7.96 27.67
N VAL A 309 13.18 -7.35 28.24
CA VAL A 309 14.57 -7.80 28.09
C VAL A 309 14.95 -8.67 29.28
N TYR A 310 15.49 -9.86 29.02
CA TYR A 310 15.77 -10.86 30.05
C TYR A 310 17.14 -11.51 29.89
N GLY A 311 17.64 -12.00 31.03
CA GLY A 311 18.92 -12.69 31.13
C GLY A 311 20.15 -11.84 30.80
N LYS A 312 21.34 -12.41 31.04
CA LYS A 312 22.63 -11.69 30.87
C LYS A 312 22.93 -11.32 29.41
N ARG A 313 22.33 -12.03 28.45
CA ARG A 313 22.52 -11.80 27.01
C ARG A 313 21.61 -10.72 26.44
N GLN A 314 20.77 -10.09 27.27
CA GLN A 314 19.79 -9.09 26.82
C GLN A 314 18.89 -9.66 25.71
N ASN A 315 18.44 -10.90 25.92
CA ASN A 315 17.46 -11.50 25.02
C ASN A 315 16.14 -10.76 25.16
N LYS A 316 15.34 -10.76 24.10
CA LYS A 316 14.08 -10.00 24.03
C LYS A 316 12.90 -10.95 23.90
N THR A 317 11.73 -10.52 24.35
CA THR A 317 10.44 -11.20 24.09
C THR A 317 9.78 -10.65 22.83
N VAL A 318 8.51 -10.96 22.62
CA VAL A 318 7.68 -10.21 21.65
C VAL A 318 7.60 -8.73 21.98
N ASP A 319 7.27 -7.92 20.98
CA ASP A 319 7.19 -6.45 21.09
C ASP A 319 6.09 -5.96 22.04
N PHE A 320 4.92 -6.61 22.06
CA PHE A 320 3.83 -6.25 22.98
C PHE A 320 3.11 -7.44 23.60
N PHE A 321 2.68 -7.25 24.85
CA PHE A 321 1.75 -8.08 25.60
C PHE A 321 0.47 -7.29 25.83
N LEU A 322 -0.67 -7.79 25.31
CA LEU A 322 -1.98 -7.17 25.50
C LEU A 322 -2.79 -8.04 26.44
N LYS A 323 -2.93 -7.62 27.70
CA LYS A 323 -3.63 -8.38 28.72
C LYS A 323 -4.96 -7.73 29.06
N LYS A 324 -6.02 -8.55 29.11
CA LYS A 324 -7.33 -8.17 29.66
C LYS A 324 -7.81 -9.33 30.51
N ASP A 325 -8.06 -9.07 31.78
CA ASP A 325 -8.34 -10.10 32.78
C ASP A 325 -7.25 -11.20 32.79
N ASN A 326 -7.63 -12.46 32.52
CA ASN A 326 -6.71 -13.60 32.40
C ASN A 326 -6.40 -13.96 30.94
N GLU A 327 -6.71 -13.09 29.98
CA GLU A 327 -6.50 -13.34 28.57
C GLU A 327 -5.36 -12.49 28.03
N LEU A 328 -4.54 -13.10 27.19
CA LEU A 328 -3.31 -12.49 26.68
C LEU A 328 -3.21 -12.65 25.17
N VAL A 329 -2.93 -11.54 24.50
CA VAL A 329 -2.53 -11.52 23.09
C VAL A 329 -1.06 -11.14 23.02
N LEU A 330 -0.27 -11.96 22.31
CA LEU A 330 1.13 -11.67 22.01
C LEU A 330 1.23 -10.99 20.65
N VAL A 331 1.95 -9.89 20.55
CA VAL A 331 2.08 -9.13 19.29
C VAL A 331 3.55 -8.92 18.96
N GLU A 332 3.90 -9.32 17.74
CA GLU A 332 5.21 -9.10 17.15
C GLU A 332 5.08 -8.22 15.90
N VAL A 333 5.91 -7.20 15.78
CA VAL A 333 5.87 -6.19 14.72
C VAL A 333 7.02 -6.40 13.74
N LYS A 334 6.72 -6.31 12.44
CA LYS A 334 7.70 -6.41 11.35
C LYS A 334 7.43 -5.39 10.25
N GLN A 335 8.50 -4.80 9.73
CA GLN A 335 8.43 -3.77 8.68
C GLN A 335 7.95 -4.30 7.33
N SER A 336 8.17 -5.58 7.03
CA SER A 336 7.84 -6.12 5.72
C SER A 336 7.73 -7.63 5.78
N GLY A 337 6.75 -8.20 5.09
CA GLY A 337 6.67 -9.65 4.84
C GLY A 337 7.42 -10.08 3.57
N ILE A 338 7.24 -9.36 2.46
CA ILE A 338 7.83 -9.66 1.13
C ILE A 338 8.47 -8.37 0.58
N PHE A 339 9.64 -8.44 -0.06
CA PHE A 339 10.28 -7.27 -0.69
C PHE A 339 9.71 -6.98 -2.08
N SER A 340 9.88 -5.74 -2.55
CA SER A 340 9.33 -5.22 -3.82
C SER A 340 9.59 -6.14 -5.02
N ASN A 341 10.80 -6.66 -5.19
CA ASN A 341 11.12 -7.55 -6.31
C ASN A 341 10.26 -8.81 -6.34
N ALA A 342 10.06 -9.46 -5.18
CA ALA A 342 9.20 -10.63 -5.09
C ALA A 342 7.72 -10.28 -5.34
N LYS A 343 7.28 -9.08 -4.96
CA LYS A 343 5.91 -8.60 -5.24
C LYS A 343 5.66 -8.37 -6.74
N PHE A 344 6.61 -7.77 -7.45
CA PHE A 344 6.42 -7.38 -8.86
C PHE A 344 6.83 -8.45 -9.88
N LEU A 345 7.76 -9.34 -9.51
CA LEU A 345 8.19 -10.45 -10.35
C LEU A 345 7.41 -11.74 -10.09
N GLY A 346 6.66 -11.81 -8.98
CA GLY A 346 6.06 -13.05 -8.54
C GLY A 346 7.10 -14.14 -8.24
N ASP A 347 8.37 -13.80 -7.98
CA ASP A 347 9.40 -14.81 -7.71
C ASP A 347 9.13 -15.54 -6.40
N HIS A 348 8.58 -16.75 -6.51
CA HIS A 348 8.22 -17.59 -5.37
C HIS A 348 9.39 -17.88 -4.44
N ARG A 349 10.60 -18.11 -4.97
CA ARG A 349 11.78 -18.43 -4.15
C ARG A 349 12.21 -17.21 -3.35
N CYS A 350 12.23 -16.05 -3.99
CA CYS A 350 12.49 -14.80 -3.31
C CYS A 350 11.43 -14.51 -2.24
N ALA A 351 10.14 -14.67 -2.56
CA ALA A 351 9.04 -14.51 -1.62
C ALA A 351 9.17 -15.43 -0.40
N SER A 352 9.41 -16.73 -0.62
CA SER A 352 9.59 -17.72 0.46
C SER A 352 10.78 -17.35 1.35
N ASN A 353 11.94 -17.01 0.77
CA ASN A 353 13.11 -16.59 1.53
C ASN A 353 12.88 -15.30 2.32
N ASN A 354 12.14 -14.33 1.77
CA ASN A 354 11.79 -13.09 2.46
C ASN A 354 10.88 -13.35 3.66
N LEU A 355 9.85 -14.19 3.47
CA LEU A 355 8.90 -14.55 4.52
C LEU A 355 9.57 -15.30 5.67
N LYS A 356 10.44 -16.27 5.39
CA LYS A 356 11.23 -16.97 6.42
C LYS A 356 12.06 -16.00 7.26
N ASN A 357 12.73 -15.07 6.59
CA ASN A 357 13.61 -14.10 7.25
C ASN A 357 12.88 -12.98 8.00
N SER A 358 11.58 -12.80 7.78
CA SER A 358 10.76 -11.77 8.41
C SER A 358 9.68 -12.37 9.31
N VAL A 359 8.61 -12.90 8.71
CA VAL A 359 7.47 -13.53 9.39
C VAL A 359 7.87 -14.81 10.13
N GLY A 360 8.75 -15.63 9.54
CA GLY A 360 9.25 -16.85 10.19
C GLY A 360 9.97 -16.55 11.52
N LYS A 361 10.84 -15.53 11.53
CA LYS A 361 11.48 -15.05 12.77
C LYS A 361 10.48 -14.53 13.80
N ALA A 362 9.43 -13.85 13.36
CA ALA A 362 8.36 -13.39 14.24
C ALA A 362 7.60 -14.54 14.91
N ILE A 363 7.29 -15.59 14.15
CA ILE A 363 6.65 -16.82 14.65
C ILE A 363 7.54 -17.50 15.69
N GLU A 364 8.85 -17.63 15.41
CA GLU A 364 9.79 -18.21 16.36
C GLU A 364 9.90 -17.38 17.65
N GLN A 365 9.92 -16.06 17.53
CA GLN A 365 9.94 -15.16 18.67
C GLN A 365 8.71 -15.32 19.58
N ILE A 366 7.52 -15.47 18.98
CA ILE A 366 6.27 -15.77 19.68
C ILE A 366 6.38 -17.12 20.41
N ARG A 367 6.88 -18.17 19.74
CA ARG A 367 7.04 -19.51 20.34
C ARG A 367 8.01 -19.52 21.50
N VAL A 368 9.16 -18.86 21.33
CA VAL A 368 10.14 -18.69 22.40
C VAL A 368 9.49 -18.00 23.59
N THR A 369 8.74 -16.92 23.36
CA THR A 369 8.04 -16.21 24.44
C THR A 369 7.01 -17.10 25.15
N LYS A 370 6.18 -17.85 24.42
CA LYS A 370 5.24 -18.82 25.01
C LYS A 370 5.95 -19.87 25.87
N ASN A 371 7.07 -20.40 25.39
CA ASN A 371 7.88 -21.38 26.14
C ASN A 371 8.49 -20.77 27.41
N LEU A 372 8.98 -19.53 27.36
CA LEU A 372 9.50 -18.83 28.54
C LEU A 372 8.42 -18.61 29.60
N MET A 373 7.20 -18.26 29.17
CA MET A 373 6.04 -18.15 30.07
C MET A 373 5.69 -19.48 30.72
N ALA A 374 5.60 -20.56 29.92
CA ALA A 374 5.31 -21.91 30.43
C ALA A 374 6.34 -22.40 31.43
N ASN A 375 7.61 -22.05 31.22
CA ASN A 375 8.72 -22.37 32.13
C ASN A 375 8.83 -21.43 33.33
N GLY A 376 7.96 -20.43 33.46
CA GLY A 376 7.92 -19.53 34.61
C GLY A 376 9.10 -18.57 34.71
N LEU A 377 9.57 -18.02 33.58
CA LEU A 377 10.59 -16.96 33.57
C LEU A 377 10.17 -15.82 34.51
N LEU A 378 11.06 -15.41 35.42
CA LEU A 378 10.75 -14.47 36.50
C LEU A 378 10.25 -13.12 35.99
N GLU A 379 10.89 -12.61 34.93
CA GLU A 379 10.53 -11.36 34.26
C GLU A 379 9.13 -11.40 33.62
N LEU A 380 8.56 -12.61 33.40
CA LEU A 380 7.22 -12.83 32.85
C LEU A 380 6.20 -13.28 33.90
N SER A 381 6.53 -13.17 35.18
CA SER A 381 5.68 -13.63 36.29
C SER A 381 4.29 -12.97 36.32
N ALA A 382 4.15 -11.74 35.81
CA ALA A 382 2.86 -11.03 35.67
C ALA A 382 1.85 -11.77 34.76
N TYR A 383 2.33 -12.68 33.90
CA TYR A 383 1.53 -13.40 32.91
C TYR A 383 1.36 -14.89 33.23
N LYS A 384 1.87 -15.37 34.38
CA LYS A 384 1.90 -16.81 34.71
C LYS A 384 0.54 -17.51 34.65
N ASN A 385 -0.54 -16.78 34.97
CA ASN A 385 -1.91 -17.31 34.99
C ASN A 385 -2.74 -16.88 33.77
N CYS A 386 -2.12 -16.22 32.79
CA CYS A 386 -2.83 -15.76 31.60
C CYS A 386 -2.94 -16.89 30.56
N ASN A 387 -4.11 -17.03 29.95
CA ASN A 387 -4.32 -17.85 28.78
C ASN A 387 -3.94 -17.04 27.54
N VAL A 388 -2.99 -17.54 26.75
CA VAL A 388 -2.66 -16.92 25.46
C VAL A 388 -3.76 -17.28 24.46
N VAL A 389 -4.69 -16.35 24.27
CA VAL A 389 -5.87 -16.56 23.41
C VAL A 389 -5.52 -16.45 21.95
N HIS A 390 -4.51 -15.64 21.60
CA HIS A 390 -4.08 -15.48 20.21
C HIS A 390 -2.67 -14.88 20.10
N SER A 391 -2.05 -14.99 18.93
CA SER A 391 -0.79 -14.30 18.63
C SER A 391 -0.86 -13.60 17.27
N LEU A 392 -0.29 -12.40 17.20
CA LEU A 392 -0.36 -11.53 16.02
C LEU A 392 1.05 -11.20 15.52
N VAL A 393 1.24 -11.31 14.21
CA VAL A 393 2.37 -10.72 13.50
C VAL A 393 1.85 -9.53 12.71
N VAL A 394 2.24 -8.32 13.11
CA VAL A 394 1.80 -7.06 12.50
C VAL A 394 2.81 -6.62 11.43
N LEU A 395 2.35 -6.47 10.19
CA LEU A 395 3.18 -6.04 9.06
C LEU A 395 2.89 -4.60 8.67
N TYR A 396 3.92 -3.81 8.39
CA TYR A 396 3.74 -2.46 7.82
C TYR A 396 3.23 -2.53 6.38
N ASP A 397 3.86 -3.38 5.56
CA ASP A 397 3.43 -3.59 4.18
C ASP A 397 2.17 -4.44 4.09
N HIS A 398 1.32 -4.08 3.13
CA HIS A 398 0.20 -4.92 2.73
C HIS A 398 0.70 -6.22 2.08
N LEU A 399 0.25 -7.33 2.65
CA LEU A 399 0.38 -8.65 2.07
C LEU A 399 -0.98 -9.31 2.19
N TYR A 400 -1.69 -9.38 1.07
CA TYR A 400 -3.02 -9.98 1.05
C TYR A 400 -2.93 -11.47 0.81
N ASN A 401 -3.96 -12.16 1.28
CA ASN A 401 -3.93 -13.60 1.48
C ASN A 401 -2.73 -13.99 2.37
N ALA A 402 -2.28 -13.14 3.30
CA ALA A 402 -1.09 -13.42 4.12
C ALA A 402 -1.30 -14.68 4.97
N ASN A 403 -2.50 -14.85 5.54
CA ASN A 403 -2.81 -16.02 6.35
C ASN A 403 -2.93 -17.30 5.53
N SER A 404 -3.17 -17.24 4.22
CA SER A 404 -3.08 -18.42 3.34
C SER A 404 -1.69 -18.55 2.73
N ILE A 405 -1.25 -17.59 1.91
CA ILE A 405 0.06 -17.57 1.22
C ILE A 405 1.22 -17.73 2.21
N CYS A 406 1.33 -16.88 3.24
CA CYS A 406 2.48 -16.96 4.14
C CYS A 406 2.43 -18.21 4.99
N LYS A 407 1.27 -18.56 5.55
CA LYS A 407 1.18 -19.77 6.38
C LYS A 407 1.47 -21.00 5.54
N ASP A 408 0.98 -21.12 4.31
CA ASP A 408 1.25 -22.24 3.44
C ASP A 408 2.74 -22.34 3.09
N LEU A 409 3.38 -21.20 2.76
CA LEU A 409 4.82 -21.13 2.50
C LEU A 409 5.69 -21.47 3.73
N LEU A 410 5.20 -21.16 4.93
CA LEU A 410 5.92 -21.34 6.19
C LEU A 410 5.57 -22.66 6.90
N LYS A 411 4.47 -23.32 6.54
CA LYS A 411 3.97 -24.54 7.19
C LYS A 411 4.95 -25.70 7.12
N SER A 412 5.70 -25.81 6.03
CA SER A 412 6.71 -26.88 5.86
C SER A 412 7.88 -26.74 6.85
N GLU A 413 8.21 -25.52 7.25
CA GLU A 413 9.34 -25.22 8.14
C GLU A 413 8.92 -25.10 9.60
N TYR A 414 7.76 -24.48 9.83
CA TYR A 414 7.30 -24.14 11.17
C TYR A 414 6.16 -25.03 11.66
N GLY A 415 5.55 -25.88 10.83
CA GLY A 415 4.44 -26.75 11.21
C GLY A 415 3.09 -26.02 11.26
N LYS A 416 2.20 -26.40 12.20
CA LYS A 416 0.89 -25.76 12.34
C LYS A 416 1.04 -24.32 12.86
N LEU A 417 0.26 -23.40 12.28
CA LEU A 417 0.28 -21.96 12.54
C LEU A 417 -1.14 -21.45 12.84
N ASP A 418 -1.95 -22.28 13.51
CA ASP A 418 -3.37 -22.01 13.76
C ASP A 418 -3.56 -20.93 14.84
N ASP A 419 -2.59 -20.81 15.76
CA ASP A 419 -2.57 -19.89 16.91
C ASP A 419 -1.87 -18.55 16.61
N VAL A 420 -1.41 -18.35 15.37
CA VAL A 420 -0.78 -17.12 14.90
C VAL A 420 -1.59 -16.56 13.74
N SER A 421 -1.90 -15.27 13.76
CA SER A 421 -2.43 -14.57 12.58
C SER A 421 -1.51 -13.46 12.13
N ILE A 422 -1.47 -13.25 10.82
CA ILE A 422 -0.73 -12.16 10.20
C ILE A 422 -1.75 -11.06 9.90
N ILE A 423 -1.44 -9.83 10.26
CA ILE A 423 -2.30 -8.67 10.05
C ILE A 423 -1.45 -7.52 9.50
N ASN A 424 -1.89 -6.84 8.46
CA ASN A 424 -1.21 -5.62 8.03
C ASN A 424 -1.68 -4.41 8.84
N ILE A 425 -0.88 -3.34 8.86
CA ILE A 425 -1.16 -2.18 9.70
C ILE A 425 -2.51 -1.52 9.37
N SER A 426 -2.91 -1.52 8.10
CA SER A 426 -4.19 -0.95 7.69
C SER A 426 -5.37 -1.77 8.23
N GLU A 427 -5.27 -3.09 8.23
CA GLU A 427 -6.25 -3.98 8.86
C GLU A 427 -6.30 -3.75 10.37
N LEU A 428 -5.14 -3.70 11.02
CA LEU A 428 -5.07 -3.49 12.48
C LEU A 428 -5.77 -2.20 12.89
N GLU A 429 -5.53 -1.09 12.19
CA GLU A 429 -6.22 0.18 12.46
C GLU A 429 -7.74 0.08 12.37
N SER A 430 -8.27 -0.61 11.34
CA SER A 430 -9.71 -0.80 11.17
C SER A 430 -10.29 -1.65 12.29
N PHE A 431 -9.62 -2.75 12.66
CA PHE A 431 -10.07 -3.65 13.70
C PHE A 431 -9.96 -3.04 15.11
N LEU A 432 -8.96 -2.23 15.38
CA LEU A 432 -8.87 -1.49 16.64
C LEU A 432 -9.94 -0.39 16.74
N ASP A 433 -10.31 0.25 15.63
CA ASP A 433 -11.40 1.24 15.62
C ASP A 433 -12.77 0.62 15.94
N LEU A 434 -12.95 -0.69 15.74
CA LEU A 434 -14.15 -1.42 16.18
C LEU A 434 -14.33 -1.47 17.70
N GLN A 435 -13.26 -1.31 18.49
CA GLN A 435 -13.36 -1.25 19.95
C GLN A 435 -14.29 -0.13 20.40
N ASN A 436 -14.19 1.02 19.74
CA ASN A 436 -15.04 2.18 19.99
C ASN A 436 -16.50 1.96 19.58
N GLN A 437 -16.80 0.85 18.91
CA GLN A 437 -18.13 0.47 18.43
C GLN A 437 -18.68 -0.78 19.16
N ASN A 438 -18.29 -0.97 20.42
CA ASN A 438 -18.73 -2.06 21.31
C ASN A 438 -18.41 -3.47 20.77
N GLN A 439 -17.27 -3.66 20.14
CA GLN A 439 -16.74 -5.00 19.84
C GLN A 439 -15.45 -5.19 20.61
N ASP A 440 -15.34 -6.27 21.37
CA ASP A 440 -14.13 -6.57 22.13
C ASP A 440 -13.05 -7.18 21.23
N PHE A 441 -11.81 -6.68 21.32
CA PHE A 441 -10.72 -7.09 20.42
C PHE A 441 -10.39 -8.57 20.58
N ILE A 442 -10.39 -9.06 21.82
CA ILE A 442 -10.10 -10.46 22.11
C ILE A 442 -11.21 -11.34 21.54
N GLU A 443 -12.47 -10.95 21.68
CA GLU A 443 -13.60 -11.70 21.09
C GLU A 443 -13.52 -11.79 19.56
N ILE A 444 -13.10 -10.71 18.88
CA ILE A 444 -12.85 -10.75 17.44
C ILE A 444 -11.75 -11.78 17.11
N LEU A 445 -10.64 -11.77 17.86
CA LEU A 445 -9.53 -12.69 17.65
C LEU A 445 -9.90 -14.14 17.92
N LYS A 446 -10.66 -14.42 18.99
CA LYS A 446 -11.18 -15.76 19.30
C LYS A 446 -12.11 -16.25 18.20
N ASN A 447 -13.07 -15.42 17.78
CA ASN A 447 -13.99 -15.74 16.69
C ASN A 447 -13.21 -16.05 15.41
N LYS A 448 -12.19 -15.25 15.09
CA LYS A 448 -11.30 -15.51 13.97
C LYS A 448 -10.58 -16.85 14.10
N ALA A 449 -9.95 -17.13 15.25
CA ALA A 449 -9.18 -18.35 15.47
C ALA A 449 -10.05 -19.61 15.34
N VAL A 450 -11.28 -19.55 15.82
CA VAL A 450 -12.21 -20.70 15.82
C VAL A 450 -12.94 -20.86 14.49
N ASN A 451 -13.54 -19.78 13.98
CA ASN A 451 -14.46 -19.87 12.85
C ASN A 451 -13.81 -19.51 11.50
N TYR A 452 -12.69 -18.77 11.51
CA TYR A 452 -12.05 -18.23 10.30
C TYR A 452 -10.50 -18.28 10.34
N PRO A 453 -9.88 -19.45 10.65
CA PRO A 453 -8.44 -19.56 10.93
C PRO A 453 -7.55 -19.25 9.73
N THR A 454 -8.06 -19.42 8.50
CA THR A 454 -7.36 -19.18 7.24
C THR A 454 -7.63 -17.83 6.61
N TYR A 455 -8.67 -17.13 7.08
CA TYR A 455 -9.06 -15.85 6.49
C TYR A 455 -7.97 -14.80 6.74
N ASP A 456 -7.83 -13.82 5.87
CA ASP A 456 -7.22 -12.56 6.29
C ASP A 456 -8.21 -11.71 7.10
N PHE A 457 -7.70 -10.71 7.79
CA PHE A 457 -8.53 -9.75 8.53
C PHE A 457 -9.41 -8.94 7.56
N ASN A 458 -8.88 -8.60 6.37
CA ASN A 458 -9.62 -8.24 5.16
C ASN A 458 -10.94 -9.00 4.97
N GLU A 459 -10.80 -10.32 4.83
CA GLU A 459 -11.92 -11.21 4.49
C GLU A 459 -12.88 -11.33 5.66
N LEU A 460 -12.35 -11.40 6.88
CA LEU A 460 -13.16 -11.41 8.10
C LEU A 460 -13.98 -10.12 8.22
N TRP A 461 -13.41 -8.96 7.92
CA TRP A 461 -14.13 -7.68 7.88
C TRP A 461 -15.29 -7.75 6.89
N ALA A 462 -14.96 -8.11 5.65
CA ALA A 462 -15.92 -8.24 4.58
C ALA A 462 -16.96 -9.34 4.84
N HIS A 463 -16.72 -10.32 5.71
CA HIS A 463 -17.67 -11.38 6.00
C HIS A 463 -18.56 -11.06 7.22
N ALA A 464 -17.95 -10.66 8.33
CA ALA A 464 -18.59 -10.54 9.64
C ALA A 464 -18.95 -9.10 10.03
N TYR A 465 -18.42 -8.08 9.34
CA TYR A 465 -18.53 -6.67 9.74
C TYR A 465 -18.91 -5.72 8.59
N LYS A 466 -19.60 -6.24 7.55
CA LYS A 466 -19.95 -5.51 6.31
C LYS A 466 -20.60 -4.13 6.51
N ASP A 467 -21.41 -3.98 7.55
CA ASP A 467 -22.17 -2.74 7.79
C ASP A 467 -21.39 -1.70 8.62
N ARG A 468 -20.12 -1.97 8.95
CA ARG A 468 -19.32 -1.09 9.81
C ARG A 468 -18.47 -0.12 9.00
N ILE A 469 -18.51 1.13 9.41
CA ILE A 469 -17.75 2.22 8.80
C ILE A 469 -16.32 2.17 9.32
N ASP A 470 -15.36 2.04 8.42
CA ASP A 470 -13.92 2.15 8.69
C ASP A 470 -13.53 3.63 8.88
N ASN A 471 -13.59 4.11 10.12
CA ASN A 471 -13.34 5.53 10.42
C ASN A 471 -11.87 5.83 10.73
N LYS A 472 -11.11 4.84 11.20
CA LYS A 472 -9.71 4.97 11.67
C LYS A 472 -9.49 6.25 12.47
N THR A 473 -10.28 6.41 13.54
CA THR A 473 -10.38 7.68 14.28
C THR A 473 -9.03 8.22 14.75
N PHE A 474 -8.07 7.35 15.10
CA PHE A 474 -6.69 7.72 15.44
C PHE A 474 -6.01 8.57 14.36
N LEU A 475 -6.21 8.25 13.08
CA LEU A 475 -5.55 8.95 11.97
C LEU A 475 -6.18 10.32 11.68
N LYS A 476 -7.44 10.56 12.10
CA LYS A 476 -8.14 11.83 11.85
C LYS A 476 -7.43 13.05 12.42
N LYS A 477 -6.64 12.90 13.49
CA LYS A 477 -5.84 14.01 14.05
C LYS A 477 -4.69 14.45 13.12
N TYR A 478 -4.22 13.52 12.29
CA TYR A 478 -3.21 13.79 11.26
C TYR A 478 -3.84 14.30 9.97
N TYR A 479 -5.13 13.99 9.71
CA TYR A 479 -5.83 14.50 8.51
C TYR A 479 -5.75 16.01 8.49
N LYS A 480 -5.97 16.71 9.60
CA LYS A 480 -5.90 18.17 9.62
C LYS A 480 -4.52 18.77 9.36
N GLN A 481 -3.45 17.97 9.50
CA GLN A 481 -2.09 18.42 9.26
C GLN A 481 -1.67 18.28 7.80
N VAL A 482 -2.28 17.31 7.10
CA VAL A 482 -2.03 16.98 5.70
C VAL A 482 -3.16 17.47 4.77
N GLU A 483 -4.41 17.48 5.21
CA GLU A 483 -5.53 18.07 4.51
C GLU A 483 -5.38 19.59 4.49
N PRO A 484 -5.74 20.21 3.36
CA PRO A 484 -5.83 21.64 3.35
C PRO A 484 -6.90 22.13 4.31
N THR A 485 -6.56 23.17 5.07
CA THR A 485 -7.54 23.89 5.86
C THR A 485 -8.55 24.55 4.92
N LYS A 486 -9.81 24.06 4.92
CA LYS A 486 -10.92 24.83 4.36
C LYS A 486 -11.02 26.15 5.14
N LYS A 487 -10.43 27.23 4.62
CA LYS A 487 -10.87 28.58 5.01
C LYS A 487 -12.33 28.69 4.60
N ARG A 488 -13.21 28.81 5.60
CA ARG A 488 -14.61 29.16 5.42
C ARG A 488 -14.74 30.60 4.94
#